data_AF-A0A2K5APQ5-F1
#
_entry.id   AF-A0A2K5APQ5-F1
#
_cell.length_a   1.000
_cell.length_b   1.000
_cell.length_c   1.000
_cell.angle_alpha   90.00
_cell.angle_beta   90.00
_cell.angle_gamma   90.00
#
_symmetry.space_group_name_H-M   'P 1'
#
loop_
_entity.id
_entity.type
_entity.pdbx_description
1 polymer ?
#
loop_
_entity_poly.entity_id
_entity_poly.type
_entity_poly.pdbx_seq_one_letter_code
_entity_poly.pdbx_strand_id
1 'polypeptide(L)'
;MRFADKVVLVTGSGTGIGQAVAKKFAEEGASVIIMGRRREPLEATARELEAIMKSRNSNGKVRMFPGVDVSSVQEVIDMFNAIGKEFNGIDILVNNAGVSGPVKILASQPFKEFRECVSIHLTGTFWMSINALRYMNDNGRVITIATYFTEERPYEQRPYRFRTPYTSAQGAKNRLSEALAWEMAEKGKRIYFIVSNPGPVHSDRIYKTVYPKAAAEFIRIGGFQGLSAIDIERIASDVLPYVGEDDGMLEKAIDRLASRIAEERSREDSMQANATQDTSNIASTIRSCLDKIREVAEKIQNNTKNMIVDGNFLTQEETAEIILNLADVEVSRLVNGRIMPSDRVFYPVKPLISTYQHSDAVDANLAGKNILLSISSNDDVTIRRVKHLISKLSGYYARCTLLSQHDVALDGVDKRICNMMDEDEVRRTIRDVRPNITIHLTGNYDYNREVTSLSREEWDALVDRFINIPALISKETLNAIVYDGGREPSRFKNSNGMIIIVGPDAPYGKKVSNLLRARAEVFRGALRPFAVTATQELSEVLNSNMRVYLVLPGSIDGKEPDDGRLVDTCLYLASGRAINRVEVIYYPDEVRT
;
A
#
# COMPACT_ATOMS: atom_id res chain seq x y z
N MET A 1 35.24 -1.24 14.58
CA MET A 1 33.80 -1.11 14.89
C MET A 1 33.36 0.26 14.43
N ARG A 2 32.68 0.34 13.27
CA ARG A 2 32.31 1.58 12.57
C ARG A 2 31.26 2.41 13.32
N PHE A 3 30.45 1.76 14.15
CA PHE A 3 29.35 2.38 14.89
C PHE A 3 29.57 2.34 16.40
N ALA A 4 30.82 2.25 16.86
CA ALA A 4 31.15 2.44 18.27
C ALA A 4 30.58 3.76 18.79
N ASP A 5 30.03 3.72 20.00
CA ASP A 5 29.39 4.86 20.69
C ASP A 5 28.15 5.44 19.97
N LYS A 6 27.59 4.72 18.99
CA LYS A 6 26.35 5.10 18.30
C LYS A 6 25.14 4.40 18.89
N VAL A 7 24.01 5.10 18.98
CA VAL A 7 22.73 4.56 19.43
C VAL A 7 21.81 4.35 18.23
N VAL A 8 21.37 3.11 18.01
CA VAL A 8 20.59 2.69 16.85
C VAL A 8 19.25 2.13 17.29
N LEU A 9 18.16 2.71 16.81
CA LEU A 9 16.80 2.21 17.02
C LEU A 9 16.31 1.46 15.79
N VAL A 10 15.99 0.17 15.93
CA VAL A 10 15.45 -0.65 14.85
C VAL A 10 14.01 -1.06 15.16
N THR A 11 13.08 -0.65 14.29
CA THR A 11 11.65 -0.99 14.43
C THR A 11 11.35 -2.40 13.91
N GLY A 12 10.49 -3.15 14.59
CA GLY A 12 10.12 -4.51 14.16
C GLY A 12 11.31 -5.48 14.14
N SER A 13 12.15 -5.42 15.17
CA SER A 13 13.48 -6.03 15.18
C SER A 13 13.57 -7.38 15.90
N GLY A 14 12.44 -7.97 16.30
CA GLY A 14 12.42 -9.27 16.99
C GLY A 14 12.61 -10.47 16.06
N THR A 15 12.47 -10.30 14.74
CA THR A 15 12.61 -11.35 13.72
C THR A 15 12.98 -10.74 12.36
N GLY A 16 13.50 -11.54 11.44
CA GLY A 16 13.61 -11.15 10.03
C GLY A 16 14.67 -10.08 9.77
N ILE A 17 14.44 -9.23 8.75
CA ILE A 17 15.35 -8.14 8.35
C ILE A 17 15.70 -7.24 9.53
N GLY A 18 14.72 -6.86 10.37
CA GLY A 18 14.99 -5.99 11.53
C GLY A 18 15.94 -6.62 12.55
N GLN A 19 15.84 -7.93 12.77
CA GLN A 19 16.77 -8.65 13.64
C GLN A 19 18.17 -8.73 13.01
N ALA A 20 18.26 -9.03 11.72
CA ALA A 20 19.54 -9.06 10.99
C ALA A 20 20.24 -7.69 10.99
N VAL A 21 19.49 -6.61 10.79
CA VAL A 21 20.00 -5.23 10.90
C VAL A 21 20.51 -4.94 12.31
N ALA A 22 19.74 -5.29 13.34
CA ALA A 22 20.14 -5.10 14.73
C ALA A 22 21.45 -5.85 15.05
N LYS A 23 21.61 -7.09 14.56
CA LYS A 23 22.83 -7.88 14.70
C LYS A 23 24.03 -7.20 14.05
N LYS A 24 23.90 -6.73 12.81
CA LYS A 24 24.97 -6.03 12.09
C LYS A 24 25.44 -4.77 12.80
N PHE A 25 24.53 -3.98 13.36
CA PHE A 25 24.91 -2.82 14.17
C PHE A 25 25.62 -3.20 15.48
N ALA A 26 25.18 -4.27 16.15
CA ALA A 26 25.84 -4.78 17.35
C ALA A 26 27.27 -5.32 17.04
N GLU A 27 27.46 -5.99 15.90
CA GLU A 27 28.76 -6.43 15.41
C GLU A 27 29.73 -5.26 15.18
N GLU A 28 29.20 -4.11 14.77
CA GLU A 28 29.97 -2.88 14.53
C GLU A 28 30.03 -1.93 15.73
N GLY A 29 29.68 -2.41 16.92
CA GLY A 29 29.92 -1.72 18.19
C GLY A 29 28.84 -0.76 18.65
N ALA A 30 27.70 -0.70 17.98
CA ALA A 30 26.60 0.20 18.37
C ALA A 30 25.91 -0.27 19.65
N SER A 31 25.33 0.69 20.39
CA SER A 31 24.21 0.40 21.28
C SER A 31 22.93 0.25 20.45
N VAL A 32 22.19 -0.83 20.66
CA VAL A 32 21.04 -1.20 19.83
C VAL A 32 19.77 -1.23 20.67
N ILE A 33 18.80 -0.41 20.25
CA ILE A 33 17.46 -0.38 20.78
C ILE A 33 16.55 -1.20 19.85
N ILE A 34 15.98 -2.27 20.39
CA ILE A 34 15.06 -3.17 19.69
C ILE A 34 13.64 -2.97 20.18
N MET A 35 12.67 -3.02 19.27
CA MET A 35 11.25 -2.83 19.61
C MET A 35 10.32 -3.65 18.73
N GLY A 36 9.14 -3.96 19.29
CA GLY A 36 8.08 -4.66 18.60
C GLY A 36 6.96 -5.11 19.53
N ARG A 37 5.87 -5.60 18.95
CA ARG A 37 4.67 -6.02 19.71
C ARG A 37 4.90 -7.28 20.55
N ARG A 38 5.68 -8.24 20.03
CA ARG A 38 5.89 -9.55 20.67
C ARG A 38 7.14 -9.55 21.55
N ARG A 39 6.96 -9.89 22.82
CA ARG A 39 8.04 -9.91 23.82
C ARG A 39 9.07 -11.02 23.57
N GLU A 40 8.61 -12.26 23.43
CA GLU A 40 9.47 -13.44 23.35
C GLU A 40 10.53 -13.37 22.22
N PRO A 41 10.20 -13.03 20.95
CA PRO A 41 11.22 -12.90 19.90
C PRO A 41 12.24 -11.79 20.18
N LEU A 42 11.82 -10.72 20.85
CA LEU A 42 12.73 -9.63 21.22
C LEU A 42 13.68 -10.05 22.34
N GLU A 43 13.24 -10.85 23.32
CA GLU A 43 14.12 -11.39 24.37
C GLU A 43 15.15 -12.35 23.78
N ALA A 44 14.75 -13.19 22.81
CA ALA A 44 15.68 -14.02 22.06
C ALA A 44 16.71 -13.16 21.29
N THR A 45 16.24 -12.14 20.56
CA THR A 45 17.10 -11.20 19.85
C THR A 45 18.06 -10.48 20.81
N ALA A 46 17.59 -10.00 21.95
CA ALA A 46 18.42 -9.27 22.92
C ALA A 46 19.61 -10.12 23.39
N ARG A 47 19.37 -11.39 23.74
CA ARG A 47 20.43 -12.33 24.14
C ARG A 47 21.47 -12.55 23.04
N GLU A 48 21.03 -12.66 21.78
CA GLU A 48 21.95 -12.79 20.65
C GLU A 48 22.80 -11.52 20.47
N LEU A 49 22.19 -10.33 20.58
CA LEU A 49 22.91 -9.06 20.48
C LEU A 49 23.95 -8.90 21.61
N GLU A 50 23.59 -9.24 22.85
CA GLU A 50 24.52 -9.20 24.00
C GLU A 50 25.69 -10.17 23.80
N ALA A 51 25.43 -11.38 23.30
CA ALA A 51 26.49 -12.35 22.98
C ALA A 51 27.42 -11.85 21.87
N ILE A 52 26.87 -11.24 20.82
CA ILE A 52 27.64 -10.61 19.74
C ILE A 52 28.54 -9.51 20.32
N MET A 53 27.97 -8.57 21.08
CA MET A 53 28.72 -7.46 21.67
C MET A 53 29.86 -7.96 22.56
N LYS A 54 29.62 -8.99 23.39
CA LYS A 54 30.64 -9.63 24.22
C LYS A 54 31.76 -10.25 23.38
N SER A 55 31.42 -11.00 22.34
CA SER A 55 32.43 -11.64 21.46
C SER A 55 33.28 -10.65 20.67
N ARG A 56 32.73 -9.46 20.39
CA ARG A 56 33.42 -8.36 19.69
C ARG A 56 34.18 -7.41 20.63
N ASN A 57 34.14 -7.63 21.96
CA ASN A 57 34.64 -6.68 22.96
C ASN A 57 34.06 -5.27 22.79
N SER A 58 32.76 -5.19 22.47
CA SER A 58 32.02 -3.93 22.35
C SER A 58 31.49 -3.47 23.70
N ASN A 59 31.51 -2.16 23.93
CA ASN A 59 30.86 -1.50 25.07
C ASN A 59 29.40 -1.11 24.79
N GLY A 60 28.87 -1.51 23.63
CA GLY A 60 27.48 -1.27 23.26
C GLY A 60 26.49 -1.90 24.25
N LYS A 61 25.29 -1.33 24.33
CA LYS A 61 24.21 -1.81 25.19
C LYS A 61 23.02 -2.24 24.34
N VAL A 62 22.27 -3.21 24.84
CA VAL A 62 21.00 -3.63 24.24
C VAL A 62 19.85 -3.13 25.11
N ARG A 63 18.86 -2.48 24.49
CA ARG A 63 17.62 -2.08 25.16
C ARG A 63 16.41 -2.55 24.39
N MET A 64 15.48 -3.21 25.06
CA MET A 64 14.28 -3.78 24.45
C MET A 64 13.01 -3.04 24.87
N PHE A 65 12.14 -2.71 23.93
CA PHE A 65 10.79 -2.20 24.17
C PHE A 65 9.72 -3.15 23.58
N PRO A 66 9.24 -4.13 24.37
CA PRO A 66 8.17 -5.02 23.94
C PRO A 66 6.80 -4.34 24.06
N GLY A 67 5.83 -4.79 23.26
CA GLY A 67 4.45 -4.28 23.30
C GLY A 67 4.23 -2.97 22.55
N VAL A 68 5.24 -2.44 21.86
CA VAL A 68 5.12 -1.21 21.08
C VAL A 68 4.68 -1.51 19.65
N ASP A 69 3.53 -0.97 19.26
CA ASP A 69 3.06 -0.83 17.88
C ASP A 69 3.48 0.53 17.32
N VAL A 70 4.17 0.53 16.18
CA VAL A 70 4.65 1.77 15.53
C VAL A 70 3.50 2.72 15.14
N SER A 71 2.29 2.19 14.96
CA SER A 71 1.09 2.98 14.66
C SER A 71 0.36 3.50 15.90
N SER A 72 0.78 3.12 17.12
CA SER A 72 0.20 3.59 18.37
C SER A 72 0.81 4.93 18.79
N VAL A 73 -0.04 5.90 19.11
CA VAL A 73 0.40 7.25 19.49
C VAL A 73 1.13 7.24 20.82
N GLN A 74 0.49 6.67 21.83
CA GLN A 74 0.95 6.73 23.21
C GLN A 74 2.15 5.82 23.45
N GLU A 75 2.13 4.59 22.91
CA GLU A 75 3.24 3.65 23.07
C GLU A 75 4.55 4.18 22.47
N VAL A 76 4.47 4.83 21.31
CA VAL A 76 5.65 5.44 20.67
C VAL A 76 6.15 6.64 21.49
N ILE A 77 5.26 7.51 21.98
CA ILE A 77 5.64 8.64 22.83
C ILE A 77 6.35 8.14 24.09
N ASP A 78 5.76 7.16 24.78
CA ASP A 78 6.31 6.63 26.03
C ASP A 78 7.67 5.96 25.83
N MET A 79 7.83 5.22 24.72
CA MET A 79 9.10 4.63 24.33
C MET A 79 10.17 5.72 24.11
N PHE A 80 9.88 6.77 23.33
CA PHE A 80 10.86 7.83 23.08
C PHE A 80 11.18 8.65 24.33
N ASN A 81 10.22 8.86 25.23
CA ASN A 81 10.46 9.49 26.53
C ASN A 81 11.40 8.65 27.41
N ALA A 82 11.29 7.32 27.36
CA ALA A 82 12.24 6.44 28.04
C ALA A 82 13.63 6.50 27.39
N ILE A 83 13.70 6.50 26.05
CA ILE A 83 14.96 6.63 25.31
C ILE A 83 15.68 7.92 25.70
N GLY A 84 14.99 9.07 25.74
CA GLY A 84 15.58 10.35 26.13
C GLY A 84 16.08 10.43 27.57
N LYS A 85 15.61 9.55 28.47
CA LYS A 85 16.09 9.44 29.86
C LYS A 85 17.29 8.50 29.99
N GLU A 86 17.29 7.41 29.22
CA GLU A 86 18.28 6.33 29.33
C GLU A 86 19.49 6.55 28.41
N PHE A 87 19.31 7.26 27.30
CA PHE A 87 20.32 7.52 26.28
C PHE A 87 20.48 9.02 26.05
N ASN A 88 21.68 9.44 25.65
CA ASN A 88 21.95 10.81 25.22
C ASN A 88 21.51 11.02 23.76
N GLY A 89 20.25 10.70 23.47
CA GLY A 89 19.68 10.73 22.12
C GLY A 89 19.93 9.47 21.27
N ILE A 90 19.57 9.56 20.00
CA ILE A 90 19.72 8.52 18.99
C ILE A 90 20.54 9.02 17.80
N ASP A 91 21.38 8.17 17.23
CA ASP A 91 22.15 8.51 16.02
C ASP A 91 21.46 7.98 14.75
N ILE A 92 20.80 6.81 14.84
CA ILE A 92 20.26 6.11 13.68
C ILE A 92 18.88 5.54 14.01
N LEU A 93 17.89 5.87 13.19
CA LEU A 93 16.58 5.22 13.16
C LEU A 93 16.49 4.33 11.92
N VAL A 94 16.09 3.07 12.11
CA VAL A 94 15.73 2.16 11.02
C VAL A 94 14.23 1.85 11.05
N ASN A 95 13.50 2.45 10.11
CA ASN A 95 12.08 2.19 9.86
C ASN A 95 11.91 0.91 9.03
N ASN A 96 11.81 -0.24 9.71
CA ASN A 96 11.69 -1.58 9.14
C ASN A 96 10.33 -2.24 9.45
N ALA A 97 9.63 -1.85 10.52
CA ALA A 97 8.38 -2.49 10.92
C ALA A 97 7.36 -2.56 9.75
N GLY A 98 6.67 -3.69 9.64
CA GLY A 98 5.73 -3.92 8.56
C GLY A 98 4.93 -5.21 8.70
N VAL A 99 3.78 -5.25 8.03
CA VAL A 99 2.88 -6.41 7.97
C VAL A 99 2.58 -6.79 6.52
N SER A 100 2.02 -7.97 6.29
CA SER A 100 1.59 -8.39 4.94
C SER A 100 0.45 -7.52 4.40
N GLY A 101 -0.48 -7.14 5.27
CA GLY A 101 -1.80 -6.65 4.87
C GLY A 101 -2.63 -7.77 4.20
N PRO A 102 -3.85 -7.43 3.75
CA PRO A 102 -4.68 -8.37 3.00
C PRO A 102 -3.99 -8.71 1.68
N VAL A 103 -4.04 -9.99 1.29
CA VAL A 103 -3.55 -10.50 -0.01
C VAL A 103 -4.77 -10.99 -0.78
N LYS A 104 -5.53 -10.04 -1.32
CA LYS A 104 -6.80 -10.27 -2.04
C LYS A 104 -6.96 -9.22 -3.14
N ILE A 105 -7.82 -9.46 -4.13
CA ILE A 105 -8.22 -8.43 -5.10
C ILE A 105 -8.84 -7.23 -4.37
N LEU A 106 -8.70 -6.02 -4.93
CA LEU A 106 -9.22 -4.79 -4.31
C LEU A 106 -10.69 -4.90 -3.82
N ALA A 107 -11.57 -5.50 -4.63
CA ALA A 107 -12.99 -5.67 -4.30
C ALA A 107 -13.26 -6.53 -3.04
N SER A 108 -12.30 -7.35 -2.62
CA SER A 108 -12.43 -8.35 -1.55
C SER A 108 -11.61 -8.02 -0.31
N GLN A 109 -10.90 -6.89 -0.30
CA GLN A 109 -10.06 -6.51 0.82
C GLN A 109 -10.91 -5.98 1.99
N PRO A 110 -10.81 -6.57 3.19
CA PRO A 110 -11.45 -6.00 4.37
C PRO A 110 -10.90 -4.60 4.65
N PHE A 111 -11.76 -3.60 4.84
CA PHE A 111 -11.31 -2.22 4.98
C PHE A 111 -10.47 -2.01 6.23
N LYS A 112 -10.81 -2.70 7.32
CA LYS A 112 -10.02 -2.70 8.56
C LYS A 112 -8.58 -3.17 8.32
N GLU A 113 -8.38 -4.32 7.67
CA GLU A 113 -7.04 -4.84 7.37
C GLU A 113 -6.27 -3.94 6.38
N PHE A 114 -6.97 -3.32 5.43
CA PHE A 114 -6.40 -2.30 4.55
C PHE A 114 -5.83 -1.14 5.37
N ARG A 115 -6.63 -0.55 6.27
CA ARG A 115 -6.22 0.57 7.12
C ARG A 115 -5.09 0.21 8.07
N GLU A 116 -5.13 -0.97 8.68
CA GLU A 116 -4.04 -1.47 9.55
C GLU A 116 -2.72 -1.59 8.77
N CYS A 117 -2.77 -2.11 7.54
CA CYS A 117 -1.60 -2.20 6.68
C CYS A 117 -1.00 -0.82 6.40
N VAL A 118 -1.84 0.15 5.98
CA VAL A 118 -1.41 1.54 5.73
C VAL A 118 -0.87 2.19 7.02
N SER A 119 -1.56 2.00 8.14
CA SER A 119 -1.19 2.58 9.43
C SER A 119 0.17 2.10 9.91
N ILE A 120 0.48 0.81 9.79
CA ILE A 120 1.77 0.26 10.21
C ILE A 120 2.89 0.73 9.28
N HIS A 121 2.69 0.64 7.96
CA HIS A 121 3.75 0.95 7.00
C HIS A 121 4.02 2.44 6.88
N LEU A 122 2.99 3.25 6.65
CA LEU A 122 3.13 4.68 6.38
C LEU A 122 3.07 5.49 7.67
N THR A 123 1.96 5.40 8.40
CA THR A 123 1.76 6.21 9.61
C THR A 123 2.77 5.88 10.70
N GLY A 124 3.11 4.60 10.87
CA GLY A 124 4.16 4.19 11.79
C GLY A 124 5.52 4.76 11.42
N THR A 125 5.88 4.74 10.13
CA THR A 125 7.13 5.34 9.65
C THR A 125 7.16 6.86 9.90
N PHE A 126 6.05 7.56 9.62
CA PHE A 126 5.90 8.98 9.92
C PHE A 126 6.10 9.23 11.42
N TRP A 127 5.32 8.56 12.27
CA TRP A 127 5.28 8.84 13.70
C TRP A 127 6.61 8.50 14.40
N MET A 128 7.25 7.40 14.01
CA MET A 128 8.60 7.05 14.47
C MET A 128 9.62 8.10 14.06
N SER A 129 9.57 8.59 12.82
CA SER A 129 10.51 9.59 12.32
C SER A 129 10.34 10.95 13.02
N ILE A 130 9.10 11.43 13.21
CA ILE A 130 8.85 12.72 13.88
C ILE A 130 9.28 12.69 15.35
N ASN A 131 9.01 11.60 16.07
CA ASN A 131 9.45 11.48 17.46
C ASN A 131 10.97 11.29 17.57
N ALA A 132 11.57 10.54 16.64
CA ALA A 132 13.03 10.39 16.54
C ALA A 132 13.74 11.73 16.37
N LEU A 133 13.25 12.61 15.51
CA LEU A 133 13.84 13.94 15.26
C LEU A 133 13.98 14.81 16.52
N ARG A 134 13.18 14.57 17.57
CA ARG A 134 13.27 15.29 18.86
C ARG A 134 14.48 14.89 19.70
N TYR A 135 14.95 13.66 19.51
CA TYR A 135 16.05 13.04 20.27
C TYR A 135 17.24 12.71 19.37
N MET A 136 17.21 13.11 18.10
CA MET A 136 18.23 12.75 17.13
C MET A 136 19.46 13.65 17.28
N ASN A 137 20.61 13.00 17.40
CA ASN A 137 21.91 13.65 17.45
C ASN A 137 22.32 14.22 16.10
N ASP A 138 23.29 15.13 16.13
CA ASP A 138 23.82 15.75 14.93
C ASP A 138 24.55 14.72 14.04
N ASN A 139 24.45 14.87 12.72
CA ASN A 139 24.76 13.81 11.75
C ASN A 139 23.89 12.54 11.91
N GLY A 140 22.65 12.71 12.35
CA GLY A 140 21.68 11.63 12.51
C GLY A 140 21.25 11.03 11.16
N ARG A 141 20.84 9.76 11.17
CA ARG A 141 20.40 9.03 9.97
C ARG A 141 19.03 8.40 10.20
N VAL A 142 18.13 8.57 9.25
CA VAL A 142 16.88 7.82 9.17
C VAL A 142 16.94 6.95 7.92
N ILE A 143 17.06 5.64 8.13
CA ILE A 143 17.04 4.65 7.07
C ILE A 143 15.66 4.01 7.03
N THR A 144 15.00 4.12 5.90
CA THR A 144 13.64 3.62 5.73
C THR A 144 13.66 2.43 4.77
N ILE A 145 13.23 1.26 5.24
CA ILE A 145 13.11 0.05 4.40
C ILE A 145 11.71 0.04 3.81
N ALA A 146 11.60 0.24 2.51
CA ALA A 146 10.34 0.19 1.78
C ALA A 146 10.29 -1.06 0.89
N THR A 147 10.16 -0.92 -0.43
CA THR A 147 10.04 -2.08 -1.32
C THR A 147 10.27 -1.74 -2.78
N TYR A 148 10.91 -2.66 -3.50
CA TYR A 148 11.07 -2.60 -4.96
C TYR A 148 9.73 -2.56 -5.72
N PHE A 149 8.68 -3.21 -5.19
CA PHE A 149 7.35 -3.35 -5.79
C PHE A 149 6.47 -2.08 -5.74
N THR A 150 7.09 -0.92 -5.90
CA THR A 150 6.42 0.39 -6.01
C THR A 150 7.12 1.24 -7.06
N GLU A 151 7.59 2.42 -6.68
CA GLU A 151 8.32 3.37 -7.52
C GLU A 151 9.61 3.81 -6.82
N GLU A 152 10.74 3.70 -7.52
CA GLU A 152 12.01 4.31 -7.05
C GLU A 152 12.07 5.77 -7.51
N ARG A 153 11.71 6.00 -8.78
CA ARG A 153 11.50 7.32 -9.35
C ARG A 153 10.03 7.53 -9.62
N PRO A 154 9.53 8.78 -9.57
CA PRO A 154 8.26 9.09 -10.19
C PRO A 154 8.31 8.52 -11.61
N TYR A 155 7.23 7.85 -12.02
CA TYR A 155 7.02 7.27 -13.35
C TYR A 155 7.41 5.80 -13.58
N GLU A 156 8.16 5.18 -12.67
CA GLU A 156 8.54 3.76 -12.81
C GLU A 156 7.68 2.90 -11.88
N GLN A 157 6.54 2.41 -12.39
CA GLN A 157 5.60 1.64 -11.58
C GLN A 157 5.81 0.14 -11.73
N ARG A 158 5.81 -0.57 -10.59
CA ARG A 158 5.91 -2.04 -10.53
C ARG A 158 4.69 -2.61 -9.80
N PRO A 159 3.56 -2.80 -10.49
CA PRO A 159 2.34 -3.28 -9.86
C PRO A 159 2.55 -4.61 -9.14
N TYR A 160 1.92 -4.75 -7.97
CA TYR A 160 2.04 -5.93 -7.14
C TYR A 160 0.66 -6.47 -6.79
N ARG A 161 0.17 -7.33 -7.69
CA ARG A 161 -1.19 -7.90 -7.62
C ARG A 161 -1.54 -8.40 -6.23
N PHE A 162 -2.76 -8.08 -5.81
CA PHE A 162 -3.40 -8.38 -4.53
C PHE A 162 -2.84 -7.60 -3.33
N ARG A 163 -2.02 -6.56 -3.57
CA ARG A 163 -1.27 -5.84 -2.52
C ARG A 163 -1.48 -4.32 -2.57
N THR A 164 -2.63 -3.84 -3.05
CA THR A 164 -2.96 -2.40 -3.14
C THR A 164 -2.71 -1.58 -1.85
N PRO A 165 -3.08 -1.98 -0.61
CA PRO A 165 -2.75 -1.19 0.58
C PRO A 165 -1.24 -1.11 0.83
N TYR A 166 -0.54 -2.23 0.59
CA TYR A 166 0.90 -2.32 0.79
C TYR A 166 1.65 -1.44 -0.20
N THR A 167 1.33 -1.52 -1.49
CA THR A 167 1.99 -0.72 -2.52
C THR A 167 1.68 0.76 -2.39
N SER A 168 0.44 1.12 -2.03
CA SER A 168 0.07 2.52 -1.75
C SER A 168 0.86 3.10 -0.57
N ALA A 169 0.89 2.40 0.56
CA ALA A 169 1.63 2.85 1.75
C ALA A 169 3.14 2.95 1.50
N GLN A 170 3.72 1.98 0.77
CA GLN A 170 5.16 1.97 0.48
C GLN A 170 5.55 3.05 -0.55
N GLY A 171 4.70 3.36 -1.53
CA GLY A 171 4.91 4.47 -2.45
C GLY A 171 4.88 5.82 -1.74
N ALA A 172 3.92 6.02 -0.83
CA ALA A 172 3.87 7.21 0.02
C ALA A 172 5.10 7.33 0.93
N LYS A 173 5.55 6.20 1.50
CA LYS A 173 6.70 6.12 2.39
C LYS A 173 8.02 6.50 1.71
N ASN A 174 8.19 6.13 0.44
CA ASN A 174 9.33 6.55 -0.38
C ASN A 174 9.40 8.08 -0.45
N ARG A 175 8.28 8.70 -0.83
CA ARG A 175 8.15 10.15 -1.02
C ARG A 175 8.17 10.93 0.32
N LEU A 176 7.66 10.35 1.40
CA LEU A 176 7.75 10.91 2.75
C LEU A 176 9.21 11.09 3.18
N SER A 177 10.07 10.10 2.93
CA SER A 177 11.49 10.20 3.25
C SER A 177 12.18 11.33 2.50
N GLU A 178 11.87 11.50 1.21
CA GLU A 178 12.38 12.62 0.41
C GLU A 178 11.90 13.98 0.94
N ALA A 179 10.63 14.09 1.31
CA ALA A 179 10.07 15.32 1.90
C ALA A 179 10.76 15.67 3.23
N LEU A 180 10.96 14.70 4.13
CA LEU A 180 11.66 14.90 5.39
C LEU A 180 13.14 15.28 5.20
N ALA A 181 13.80 14.71 4.19
CA ALA A 181 15.17 15.09 3.81
C ALA A 181 15.26 16.57 3.45
N TRP A 182 14.33 17.06 2.62
CA TRP A 182 14.28 18.47 2.23
C TRP A 182 13.97 19.39 3.42
N GLU A 183 13.08 19.00 4.32
CA GLU A 183 12.78 19.79 5.52
C GLU A 183 13.99 19.94 6.43
N MET A 184 14.78 18.86 6.62
CA MET A 184 16.00 18.96 7.43
C MET A 184 17.04 19.85 6.76
N ALA A 185 17.18 19.75 5.43
CA ALA A 185 18.08 20.61 4.66
C ALA A 185 17.69 22.09 4.78
N GLU A 186 16.41 22.43 4.65
CA GLU A 186 15.92 23.81 4.79
C GLU A 186 16.12 24.34 6.22
N LYS A 187 15.94 23.49 7.24
CA LYS A 187 16.22 23.81 8.64
C LYS A 187 17.71 23.87 8.98
N GLY A 188 18.61 23.62 8.03
CA GLY A 188 20.05 23.58 8.26
C GLY A 188 20.51 22.45 9.19
N LYS A 189 19.69 21.42 9.39
CA LYS A 189 20.01 20.28 10.26
C LYS A 189 20.81 19.23 9.50
N ARG A 190 21.87 18.70 10.11
CA ARG A 190 22.64 17.57 9.56
C ARG A 190 21.98 16.26 9.92
N ILE A 191 20.78 16.03 9.39
CA ILE A 191 20.05 14.77 9.54
C ILE A 191 19.71 14.26 8.15
N TYR A 192 20.10 13.03 7.86
CA TYR A 192 20.01 12.44 6.53
C TYR A 192 18.92 11.37 6.47
N PHE A 193 18.11 11.41 5.43
CA PHE A 193 17.02 10.47 5.18
C PHE A 193 17.31 9.67 3.92
N ILE A 194 17.29 8.35 4.02
CA ILE A 194 17.60 7.44 2.91
C ILE A 194 16.56 6.33 2.88
N VAL A 195 16.12 5.95 1.69
CA VAL A 195 15.23 4.79 1.51
C VAL A 195 15.99 3.66 0.84
N SER A 196 15.79 2.45 1.34
CA SER A 196 16.22 1.21 0.71
C SER A 196 14.99 0.46 0.20
N ASN A 197 14.99 0.14 -1.09
CA ASN A 197 13.94 -0.65 -1.76
C ASN A 197 14.47 -2.06 -2.07
N PRO A 198 14.46 -2.99 -1.09
CA PRO A 198 14.73 -4.38 -1.38
C PRO A 198 13.54 -4.98 -2.14
N GLY A 199 13.80 -5.91 -3.04
CA GLY A 199 12.76 -6.78 -3.57
C GLY A 199 12.59 -8.01 -2.71
N PRO A 200 12.38 -9.20 -3.30
CA PRO A 200 12.14 -10.41 -2.52
C PRO A 200 13.31 -10.74 -1.59
N VAL A 201 12.99 -10.92 -0.30
CA VAL A 201 13.96 -11.37 0.72
C VAL A 201 13.55 -12.74 1.25
N HIS A 202 14.50 -13.67 1.30
CA HIS A 202 14.34 -14.99 1.91
C HIS A 202 13.85 -14.85 3.36
N SER A 203 12.60 -15.25 3.59
CA SER A 203 11.97 -15.22 4.90
C SER A 203 10.78 -16.17 4.95
N ASP A 204 10.48 -16.69 6.14
CA ASP A 204 9.26 -17.46 6.40
C ASP A 204 8.01 -16.72 5.89
N ARG A 205 7.99 -15.39 6.00
CA ARG A 205 6.89 -14.56 5.53
C ARG A 205 6.62 -14.70 4.03
N ILE A 206 7.64 -14.73 3.17
CA ILE A 206 7.41 -14.82 1.73
C ILE A 206 6.91 -16.21 1.33
N TYR A 207 7.47 -17.26 1.95
CA TYR A 207 7.21 -18.66 1.61
C TYR A 207 5.97 -19.24 2.26
N LYS A 208 5.67 -18.86 3.50
CA LYS A 208 4.53 -19.39 4.27
C LYS A 208 3.30 -18.49 4.21
N THR A 209 3.44 -17.21 3.84
CA THR A 209 2.32 -16.26 3.86
C THR A 209 2.03 -15.62 2.50
N VAL A 210 2.99 -14.91 1.91
CA VAL A 210 2.69 -14.03 0.77
C VAL A 210 2.38 -14.82 -0.51
N TYR A 211 3.28 -15.72 -0.94
CA TYR A 211 3.06 -16.49 -2.17
C TYR A 211 1.93 -17.51 -2.06
N PRO A 212 1.78 -18.26 -0.94
CA PRO A 212 0.65 -19.16 -0.80
C PRO A 212 -0.70 -18.43 -0.80
N LYS A 213 -0.82 -17.26 -0.15
CA LYS A 213 -2.07 -16.48 -0.18
C LYS A 213 -2.36 -15.91 -1.57
N ALA A 214 -1.35 -15.43 -2.29
CA ALA A 214 -1.52 -14.99 -3.67
C ALA A 214 -1.95 -16.14 -4.60
N ALA A 215 -1.35 -17.33 -4.43
CA ALA A 215 -1.73 -18.54 -5.15
C ALA A 215 -3.17 -18.96 -4.85
N ALA A 216 -3.58 -18.92 -3.57
CA ALA A 216 -4.95 -19.19 -3.18
C ALA A 216 -5.93 -18.18 -3.81
N GLU A 217 -5.59 -16.90 -3.88
CA GLU A 217 -6.43 -15.90 -4.55
C GLU A 217 -6.51 -16.13 -6.06
N PHE A 218 -5.42 -16.54 -6.72
CA PHE A 218 -5.48 -16.96 -8.13
C PHE A 218 -6.41 -18.16 -8.34
N ILE A 219 -6.36 -19.16 -7.44
CA ILE A 219 -7.24 -20.33 -7.50
C ILE A 219 -8.69 -19.93 -7.18
N ARG A 220 -8.92 -18.98 -6.27
CA ARG A 220 -10.25 -18.43 -5.98
C ARG A 220 -10.87 -17.77 -7.21
N ILE A 221 -10.06 -17.07 -8.00
CA ILE A 221 -10.48 -16.41 -9.25
C ILE A 221 -10.70 -17.42 -10.37
N GLY A 222 -9.79 -18.38 -10.53
CA GLY A 222 -9.82 -19.38 -11.60
C GLY A 222 -10.83 -20.52 -11.37
N GLY A 223 -11.22 -20.73 -10.11
CA GLY A 223 -12.06 -21.86 -9.67
C GLY A 223 -11.25 -23.13 -9.38
N PHE A 224 -11.82 -23.99 -8.54
CA PHE A 224 -11.31 -25.33 -8.26
C PHE A 224 -12.47 -26.31 -8.21
N GLN A 225 -12.37 -27.45 -8.90
CA GLN A 225 -13.48 -28.40 -9.00
C GLN A 225 -13.89 -28.90 -7.61
N GLY A 226 -15.18 -28.81 -7.28
CA GLY A 226 -15.74 -29.25 -6.01
C GLY A 226 -15.67 -28.24 -4.86
N LEU A 227 -15.13 -27.03 -5.09
CA LEU A 227 -15.05 -25.95 -4.10
C LEU A 227 -15.59 -24.63 -4.67
N SER A 228 -16.35 -23.89 -3.86
CA SER A 228 -16.75 -22.51 -4.18
C SER A 228 -15.60 -21.51 -3.96
N ALA A 229 -15.75 -20.27 -4.43
CA ALA A 229 -14.79 -19.21 -4.13
C ALA A 229 -14.69 -18.95 -2.61
N ILE A 230 -15.82 -19.04 -1.91
CA ILE A 230 -15.89 -18.90 -0.45
C ILE A 230 -15.14 -20.05 0.25
N ASP A 231 -15.24 -21.28 -0.25
CA ASP A 231 -14.50 -22.42 0.30
C ASP A 231 -12.99 -22.20 0.17
N ILE A 232 -12.51 -21.72 -0.99
CA ILE A 232 -11.10 -21.43 -1.23
C ILE A 232 -10.60 -20.29 -0.33
N GLU A 233 -11.42 -19.26 -0.12
CA GLU A 233 -11.11 -18.19 0.82
C GLU A 233 -10.93 -18.72 2.25
N ARG A 234 -11.80 -19.64 2.68
CA ARG A 234 -11.70 -20.31 3.99
C ARG A 234 -10.49 -21.22 4.08
N ILE A 235 -10.11 -21.93 3.00
CA ILE A 235 -8.84 -22.68 2.97
C ILE A 235 -7.67 -21.72 3.21
N ALA A 236 -7.67 -20.55 2.56
CA ALA A 236 -6.61 -19.55 2.72
C ALA A 236 -6.54 -18.92 4.12
N SER A 237 -7.67 -18.77 4.83
CA SER A 237 -7.71 -18.21 6.19
C SER A 237 -7.53 -19.23 7.29
N ASP A 238 -8.14 -20.41 7.17
CA ASP A 238 -8.32 -21.37 8.26
C ASP A 238 -7.37 -22.55 8.18
N VAL A 239 -6.84 -22.87 6.99
CA VAL A 239 -6.00 -24.08 6.78
C VAL A 239 -4.57 -23.71 6.42
N LEU A 240 -4.39 -22.78 5.49
CA LEU A 240 -3.09 -22.34 4.99
C LEU A 240 -2.09 -21.92 6.09
N PRO A 241 -2.51 -21.26 7.20
CA PRO A 241 -1.59 -20.93 8.30
C PRO A 241 -0.92 -22.13 8.98
N TYR A 242 -1.49 -23.34 8.85
CA TYR A 242 -0.96 -24.58 9.43
C TYR A 242 -0.06 -25.35 8.44
N VAL A 243 0.11 -24.86 7.21
CA VAL A 243 0.99 -25.51 6.23
C VAL A 243 2.45 -25.34 6.65
N GLY A 244 3.12 -26.46 6.91
CA GLY A 244 4.50 -26.50 7.41
C GLY A 244 4.62 -26.46 8.94
N GLU A 245 3.50 -26.49 9.66
CA GLU A 245 3.43 -26.82 11.10
C GLU A 245 3.33 -28.35 11.28
N ASP A 246 3.15 -28.82 12.51
CA ASP A 246 2.94 -30.25 12.82
C ASP A 246 1.78 -30.85 11.99
N ASP A 247 2.02 -32.02 11.36
CA ASP A 247 1.07 -32.69 10.46
C ASP A 247 -0.30 -32.91 11.12
N GLY A 248 -0.32 -33.16 12.43
CA GLY A 248 -1.56 -33.34 13.19
C GLY A 248 -2.38 -32.06 13.35
N MET A 249 -1.78 -30.87 13.30
CA MET A 249 -2.51 -29.60 13.32
C MET A 249 -3.12 -29.28 11.96
N LEU A 250 -2.37 -29.53 10.88
CA LEU A 250 -2.86 -29.32 9.52
C LEU A 250 -4.07 -30.21 9.22
N GLU A 251 -3.98 -31.50 9.54
CA GLU A 251 -5.09 -32.44 9.31
C GLU A 251 -6.33 -32.07 10.12
N LYS A 252 -6.17 -31.65 11.39
CA LYS A 252 -7.29 -31.14 12.19
C LYS A 252 -7.94 -29.90 11.59
N ALA A 253 -7.17 -29.01 10.97
CA ALA A 253 -7.71 -27.82 10.30
C ALA A 253 -8.52 -28.20 9.06
N ILE A 254 -8.00 -29.13 8.26
CA ILE A 254 -8.69 -29.68 7.08
C ILE A 254 -10.01 -30.34 7.47
N ASP A 255 -9.98 -31.24 8.45
CA ASP A 255 -11.18 -31.97 8.89
C ASP A 255 -12.26 -31.02 9.42
N ARG A 256 -11.88 -30.03 10.24
CA ARG A 256 -12.81 -29.01 10.75
C ARG A 256 -13.47 -28.22 9.63
N LEU A 257 -12.69 -27.81 8.62
CA LEU A 257 -13.24 -27.07 7.49
C LEU A 257 -14.14 -27.95 6.63
N ALA A 258 -13.73 -29.19 6.36
CA ALA A 258 -14.51 -30.16 5.60
C ALA A 258 -15.88 -30.43 6.25
N SER A 259 -15.93 -30.64 7.57
CA SER A 259 -17.19 -30.81 8.29
C SER A 259 -18.09 -29.58 8.18
N ARG A 260 -17.53 -28.37 8.30
CA ARG A 260 -18.29 -27.12 8.17
C ARG A 260 -18.91 -26.97 6.77
N ILE A 261 -18.15 -27.27 5.72
CA ILE A 261 -18.63 -27.22 4.34
C ILE A 261 -19.74 -28.28 4.13
N ALA A 262 -19.56 -29.50 4.64
CA ALA A 262 -20.57 -30.56 4.55
C ALA A 262 -21.88 -30.16 5.26
N GLU A 263 -21.78 -29.58 6.46
CA GLU A 263 -22.93 -29.07 7.21
C GLU A 263 -23.69 -27.97 6.47
N GLU A 264 -22.97 -27.03 5.86
CA GLU A 264 -23.59 -25.93 5.09
C GLU A 264 -24.29 -26.45 3.84
N ARG A 265 -23.65 -27.35 3.07
CA ARG A 265 -24.27 -28.00 1.89
C ARG A 265 -25.52 -28.79 2.28
N SER A 266 -25.48 -29.49 3.42
CA SER A 266 -26.62 -30.26 3.95
C SER A 266 -27.79 -29.37 4.42
N ARG A 267 -27.55 -28.09 4.75
CA ARG A 267 -28.62 -27.14 5.09
C ARG A 267 -29.27 -26.54 3.86
N GLU A 268 -28.55 -26.47 2.75
CA GLU A 268 -29.06 -26.00 1.46
C GLU A 268 -29.84 -27.11 0.73
N ASP A 269 -29.39 -28.36 0.83
CA ASP A 269 -30.06 -29.53 0.26
C ASP A 269 -30.94 -30.24 1.30
N SER A 270 -32.27 -30.07 1.20
CA SER A 270 -33.25 -30.70 2.09
C SER A 270 -33.47 -32.21 1.86
N MET A 271 -32.41 -33.03 1.67
CA MET A 271 -32.50 -34.50 1.60
C MET A 271 -31.17 -35.25 1.95
N GLN A 272 -31.24 -36.05 3.02
CA GLN A 272 -30.63 -37.38 3.28
C GLN A 272 -29.11 -37.65 3.52
N ALA A 273 -28.85 -38.23 4.71
CA ALA A 273 -28.27 -39.56 5.00
C ALA A 273 -26.82 -40.00 4.62
N ASN A 274 -25.95 -39.19 4.01
CA ASN A 274 -24.56 -39.61 3.70
C ASN A 274 -23.43 -38.66 4.20
N ALA A 275 -23.65 -37.96 5.33
CA ALA A 275 -22.75 -36.90 5.82
C ALA A 275 -21.27 -37.31 6.03
N THR A 276 -21.00 -38.56 6.46
CA THR A 276 -19.62 -39.00 6.76
C THR A 276 -18.78 -39.23 5.50
N GLN A 277 -19.38 -39.74 4.42
CA GLN A 277 -18.68 -40.00 3.15
C GLN A 277 -18.46 -38.70 2.36
N ASP A 278 -19.38 -37.74 2.48
CA ASP A 278 -19.25 -36.40 1.91
C ASP A 278 -18.11 -35.61 2.57
N THR A 279 -17.99 -35.65 3.90
CA THR A 279 -16.92 -34.96 4.64
C THR A 279 -15.53 -35.45 4.22
N SER A 280 -15.34 -36.77 4.08
CA SER A 280 -14.05 -37.35 3.64
C SER A 280 -13.67 -36.91 2.22
N ASN A 281 -14.65 -36.89 1.31
CA ASN A 281 -14.45 -36.42 -0.07
C ASN A 281 -14.10 -34.93 -0.12
N ILE A 282 -14.76 -34.09 0.68
CA ILE A 282 -14.44 -32.67 0.80
C ILE A 282 -13.03 -32.48 1.35
N ALA A 283 -12.64 -33.22 2.40
CA ALA A 283 -11.28 -33.17 2.95
C ALA A 283 -10.23 -33.55 1.90
N SER A 284 -10.48 -34.59 1.10
CA SER A 284 -9.62 -34.96 -0.04
C SER A 284 -9.52 -33.83 -1.07
N THR A 285 -10.64 -33.17 -1.39
CA THR A 285 -10.67 -32.03 -2.32
C THR A 285 -9.90 -30.82 -1.77
N ILE A 286 -10.00 -30.55 -0.46
CA ILE A 286 -9.21 -29.51 0.22
C ILE A 286 -7.71 -29.82 0.10
N ARG A 287 -7.28 -31.07 0.33
CA ARG A 287 -5.88 -31.49 0.16
C ARG A 287 -5.38 -31.25 -1.27
N SER A 288 -6.16 -31.67 -2.28
CA SER A 288 -5.82 -31.42 -3.68
C SER A 288 -5.75 -29.92 -4.02
N CYS A 289 -6.61 -29.10 -3.42
CA CYS A 289 -6.56 -27.65 -3.57
C CYS A 289 -5.29 -27.07 -2.93
N LEU A 290 -4.90 -27.51 -1.74
CA LEU A 290 -3.65 -27.12 -1.08
C LEU A 290 -2.42 -27.49 -1.92
N ASP A 291 -2.38 -28.68 -2.50
CA ASP A 291 -1.31 -29.08 -3.41
C ASP A 291 -1.24 -28.17 -4.63
N LYS A 292 -2.40 -27.78 -5.17
CA LYS A 292 -2.45 -26.82 -6.28
C LYS A 292 -1.99 -25.43 -5.87
N ILE A 293 -2.34 -24.96 -4.66
CA ILE A 293 -1.85 -23.70 -4.08
C ILE A 293 -0.33 -23.73 -3.99
N ARG A 294 0.27 -24.84 -3.52
CA ARG A 294 1.72 -25.01 -3.45
C ARG A 294 2.38 -24.95 -4.83
N GLU A 295 1.86 -25.68 -5.81
CA GLU A 295 2.36 -25.66 -7.19
C GLU A 295 2.35 -24.24 -7.79
N VAL A 296 1.27 -23.49 -7.59
CA VAL A 296 1.15 -22.11 -8.08
C VAL A 296 2.09 -21.18 -7.31
N ALA A 297 2.24 -21.34 -5.99
CA ALA A 297 3.17 -20.55 -5.19
C ALA A 297 4.63 -20.77 -5.63
N GLU A 298 5.02 -22.02 -5.91
CA GLU A 298 6.34 -22.36 -6.46
C GLU A 298 6.56 -21.74 -7.85
N LYS A 299 5.54 -21.73 -8.71
CA LYS A 299 5.61 -21.04 -10.01
C LYS A 299 5.81 -19.54 -9.85
N ILE A 300 5.08 -18.88 -8.94
CA ILE A 300 5.27 -17.45 -8.64
C ILE A 300 6.69 -17.20 -8.17
N GLN A 301 7.20 -18.03 -7.26
CA GLN A 301 8.57 -17.94 -6.76
C GLN A 301 9.60 -18.10 -7.88
N ASN A 302 9.49 -19.14 -8.71
CA ASN A 302 10.43 -19.43 -9.78
C ASN A 302 10.44 -18.34 -10.85
N ASN A 303 9.26 -17.82 -11.23
CA ASN A 303 9.17 -16.68 -12.15
C ASN A 303 9.89 -15.45 -11.58
N THR A 304 9.74 -15.20 -10.28
CA THR A 304 10.41 -14.08 -9.62
C THR A 304 11.93 -14.30 -9.57
N LYS A 305 12.39 -15.52 -9.30
CA LYS A 305 13.83 -15.87 -9.31
C LYS A 305 14.48 -15.65 -10.67
N ASN A 306 13.79 -15.98 -11.76
CA ASN A 306 14.27 -15.77 -13.12
C ASN A 306 14.47 -14.28 -13.49
N MET A 307 13.97 -13.35 -12.67
CA MET A 307 14.18 -11.92 -12.86
C MET A 307 15.45 -11.39 -12.15
N ILE A 308 16.19 -12.26 -11.47
CA ILE A 308 17.37 -11.93 -10.68
C ILE A 308 18.60 -12.55 -11.35
N VAL A 309 19.68 -11.77 -11.48
CA VAL A 309 20.89 -12.17 -12.24
C VAL A 309 21.45 -13.52 -11.80
N ASP A 310 21.51 -13.77 -10.50
CA ASP A 310 22.03 -15.01 -9.93
C ASP A 310 20.94 -16.01 -9.50
N GLY A 311 19.67 -15.70 -9.78
CA GLY A 311 18.52 -16.54 -9.44
C GLY A 311 18.18 -16.61 -7.95
N ASN A 312 18.86 -15.83 -7.09
CA ASN A 312 18.72 -15.92 -5.64
C ASN A 312 18.09 -14.65 -5.06
N PHE A 313 17.03 -14.82 -4.27
CA PHE A 313 16.48 -13.72 -3.50
C PHE A 313 17.53 -13.21 -2.51
N LEU A 314 17.40 -11.96 -2.08
CA LEU A 314 18.26 -11.43 -1.03
C LEU A 314 18.07 -12.22 0.26
N THR A 315 19.16 -12.46 0.97
CA THR A 315 19.13 -12.89 2.37
C THR A 315 18.82 -11.70 3.29
N GLN A 316 18.46 -12.01 4.54
CA GLN A 316 18.24 -10.97 5.54
C GLN A 316 19.56 -10.28 5.90
N GLU A 317 20.66 -11.03 5.87
CA GLU A 317 22.02 -10.59 6.12
C GLU A 317 22.54 -9.65 5.03
N GLU A 318 22.31 -9.97 3.75
CA GLU A 318 22.65 -9.07 2.63
C GLU A 318 21.84 -7.77 2.69
N THR A 319 20.55 -7.87 3.01
CA THR A 319 19.71 -6.68 3.20
C THR A 319 20.26 -5.84 4.36
N ALA A 320 20.60 -6.47 5.49
CA ALA A 320 21.17 -5.80 6.64
C ALA A 320 22.52 -5.14 6.34
N GLU A 321 23.36 -5.75 5.51
CA GLU A 321 24.63 -5.19 5.04
C GLU A 321 24.42 -3.93 4.20
N ILE A 322 23.42 -3.91 3.31
CA ILE A 322 23.06 -2.70 2.56
C ILE A 322 22.63 -1.59 3.52
N ILE A 323 21.74 -1.89 4.48
CA ILE A 323 21.27 -0.93 5.47
C ILE A 323 22.41 -0.38 6.32
N LEU A 324 23.32 -1.26 6.76
CA LEU A 324 24.50 -0.88 7.50
C LEU A 324 25.26 0.18 6.69
N ASN A 325 25.64 -0.13 5.45
CA ASN A 325 26.39 0.76 4.56
C ASN A 325 25.69 2.09 4.26
N LEU A 326 24.37 2.09 4.04
CA LEU A 326 23.60 3.33 3.87
C LEU A 326 23.57 4.19 5.15
N ALA A 327 23.74 3.58 6.33
CA ALA A 327 23.78 4.28 7.61
C ALA A 327 25.17 4.85 7.96
N ASP A 328 26.19 4.57 7.15
CA ASP A 328 27.48 5.25 7.26
C ASP A 328 27.32 6.76 7.05
N VAL A 329 28.04 7.58 7.82
CA VAL A 329 27.86 9.04 7.79
C VAL A 329 28.36 9.66 6.47
N GLU A 330 29.42 9.13 5.89
CA GLU A 330 29.95 9.65 4.62
C GLU A 330 29.02 9.27 3.48
N VAL A 331 28.53 8.02 3.47
CA VAL A 331 27.58 7.53 2.47
C VAL A 331 26.26 8.28 2.58
N SER A 332 25.62 8.29 3.75
CA SER A 332 24.31 8.91 3.97
C SER A 332 24.28 10.39 3.60
N ARG A 333 25.37 11.13 3.84
CA ARG A 333 25.51 12.52 3.42
C ARG A 333 25.48 12.68 1.90
N LEU A 334 26.12 11.78 1.16
CA LEU A 334 26.20 11.82 -0.30
C LEU A 334 24.88 11.42 -0.98
N VAL A 335 24.14 10.49 -0.37
CA VAL A 335 22.88 9.97 -0.92
C VAL A 335 21.64 10.45 -0.16
N ASN A 336 21.73 11.56 0.57
CA ASN A 336 20.60 12.13 1.29
C ASN A 336 19.39 12.40 0.37
N GLY A 337 18.20 12.05 0.84
CA GLY A 337 16.95 12.19 0.10
C GLY A 337 16.85 11.27 -1.12
N ARG A 338 17.65 10.20 -1.19
CA ARG A 338 17.58 9.22 -2.29
C ARG A 338 16.83 7.97 -1.88
N ILE A 339 16.14 7.40 -2.86
CA ILE A 339 15.57 6.06 -2.81
C ILE A 339 16.49 5.14 -3.60
N MET A 340 17.12 4.22 -2.88
CA MET A 340 18.15 3.35 -3.41
C MET A 340 17.51 2.02 -3.86
N PRO A 341 17.61 1.66 -5.15
CA PRO A 341 17.33 0.28 -5.56
C PRO A 341 18.27 -0.62 -4.76
N SER A 342 17.72 -1.48 -3.91
CA SER A 342 18.48 -2.35 -3.04
C SER A 342 18.22 -3.79 -3.42
N ASP A 343 18.24 -4.07 -4.72
CA ASP A 343 17.94 -5.39 -5.27
C ASP A 343 18.70 -5.62 -6.59
N ARG A 344 18.83 -6.90 -6.97
CA ARG A 344 19.47 -7.38 -8.20
C ARG A 344 18.45 -7.77 -9.28
N VAL A 345 17.20 -7.32 -9.14
CA VAL A 345 16.14 -7.57 -10.11
C VAL A 345 16.29 -6.62 -11.29
N PHE A 346 16.44 -7.20 -12.49
CA PHE A 346 16.43 -6.44 -13.75
C PHE A 346 15.14 -6.77 -14.49
N TYR A 347 14.18 -5.85 -14.49
CA TYR A 347 13.00 -5.97 -15.34
C TYR A 347 12.59 -4.63 -15.96
N PRO A 348 12.33 -4.59 -17.28
CA PRO A 348 11.85 -3.39 -17.94
C PRO A 348 10.42 -3.05 -17.50
N VAL A 349 10.22 -1.88 -16.92
CA VAL A 349 8.88 -1.38 -16.60
C VAL A 349 8.22 -0.81 -17.85
N LYS A 350 6.96 -1.19 -18.11
CA LYS A 350 6.17 -0.53 -19.16
C LYS A 350 5.89 0.92 -18.74
N PRO A 351 5.95 1.89 -19.68
CA PRO A 351 5.54 3.25 -19.38
C PRO A 351 4.01 3.29 -19.25
N LEU A 352 3.51 3.30 -18.02
CA LEU A 352 2.06 3.32 -17.73
C LEU A 352 1.51 4.76 -17.67
N ILE A 353 2.15 5.70 -18.39
CA ILE A 353 1.92 7.13 -18.25
C ILE A 353 1.61 7.80 -19.58
N SER A 354 0.57 8.62 -19.55
CA SER A 354 0.17 9.50 -20.64
C SER A 354 0.11 10.97 -20.22
N THR A 355 0.07 11.84 -21.21
CA THR A 355 -0.21 13.27 -21.07
C THR A 355 -1.53 13.61 -21.75
N TYR A 356 -1.98 14.86 -21.66
CA TYR A 356 -3.20 15.29 -22.36
C TYR A 356 -3.07 15.11 -23.88
N GLN A 357 -4.11 14.59 -24.51
CA GLN A 357 -4.19 14.40 -25.96
C GLN A 357 -5.18 15.41 -26.55
N HIS A 358 -4.69 16.34 -27.38
CA HIS A 358 -5.43 17.50 -27.89
C HIS A 358 -6.50 17.18 -28.97
N SER A 359 -6.53 15.98 -29.57
CA SER A 359 -7.09 15.83 -30.92
C SER A 359 -8.49 15.23 -31.05
N ASP A 360 -9.13 14.78 -29.98
CA ASP A 360 -10.47 14.20 -30.09
C ASP A 360 -11.46 15.10 -29.39
N ALA A 361 -12.33 15.78 -30.17
CA ALA A 361 -13.63 16.16 -29.62
C ALA A 361 -14.19 14.90 -28.94
N VAL A 362 -14.36 14.97 -27.62
CA VAL A 362 -14.79 13.83 -26.83
C VAL A 362 -16.26 13.58 -27.18
N ASP A 363 -16.52 12.89 -28.27
CA ASP A 363 -17.82 12.29 -28.56
C ASP A 363 -17.93 11.05 -27.67
N ALA A 364 -18.15 11.30 -26.38
CA ALA A 364 -18.30 10.26 -25.37
C ALA A 364 -19.77 9.86 -25.29
N ASN A 365 -20.05 8.59 -25.60
CA ASN A 365 -21.38 8.04 -25.38
C ASN A 365 -21.61 7.78 -23.87
N LEU A 366 -21.96 8.84 -23.15
CA LEU A 366 -22.28 8.82 -21.71
C LEU A 366 -23.79 8.91 -21.45
N ALA A 367 -24.61 8.94 -22.51
CA ALA A 367 -26.05 9.06 -22.41
C ALA A 367 -26.64 7.92 -21.58
N GLY A 368 -27.43 8.27 -20.57
CA GLY A 368 -28.09 7.32 -19.67
C GLY A 368 -27.17 6.60 -18.66
N LYS A 369 -25.85 6.82 -18.71
CA LYS A 369 -24.91 6.28 -17.72
C LYS A 369 -25.11 6.98 -16.37
N ASN A 370 -24.97 6.20 -15.30
CA ASN A 370 -24.93 6.73 -13.94
C ASN A 370 -23.48 7.05 -13.58
N ILE A 371 -23.21 8.30 -13.23
CA ILE A 371 -21.88 8.77 -12.86
C ILE A 371 -21.92 9.20 -11.40
N LEU A 372 -21.08 8.57 -10.59
CA LEU A 372 -20.82 8.99 -9.22
C LEU A 372 -19.64 9.95 -9.21
N LEU A 373 -19.90 11.21 -8.89
CA LEU A 373 -18.86 12.18 -8.54
C LEU A 373 -18.66 12.09 -7.02
N SER A 374 -17.45 11.83 -6.55
CA SER A 374 -17.14 11.74 -5.12
C SER A 374 -16.02 12.73 -4.77
N ILE A 375 -16.15 13.44 -3.65
CA ILE A 375 -15.15 14.42 -3.21
C ILE A 375 -14.77 14.24 -1.74
N SER A 376 -13.47 14.31 -1.46
CA SER A 376 -12.91 14.27 -0.09
C SER A 376 -12.60 15.65 0.48
N SER A 377 -12.85 16.71 -0.29
CA SER A 377 -12.58 18.11 0.06
C SER A 377 -13.65 19.02 -0.53
N ASN A 378 -13.93 20.14 0.14
CA ASN A 378 -14.85 21.18 -0.29
C ASN A 378 -14.11 22.51 -0.60
N ASP A 379 -12.81 22.45 -0.88
CA ASP A 379 -12.04 23.62 -1.32
C ASP A 379 -12.52 24.17 -2.67
N ASP A 380 -12.29 25.47 -2.90
CA ASP A 380 -12.79 26.19 -4.08
C ASP A 380 -12.36 25.56 -5.41
N VAL A 381 -11.14 25.02 -5.48
CA VAL A 381 -10.62 24.36 -6.69
C VAL A 381 -11.41 23.08 -6.96
N THR A 382 -11.62 22.25 -5.94
CA THR A 382 -12.43 21.03 -6.04
C THR A 382 -13.86 21.35 -6.46
N ILE A 383 -14.50 22.33 -5.83
CA ILE A 383 -15.89 22.71 -6.16
C ILE A 383 -16.00 23.26 -7.58
N ARG A 384 -15.06 24.10 -8.01
CA ARG A 384 -15.00 24.62 -9.39
C ARG A 384 -14.88 23.49 -10.42
N ARG A 385 -14.03 22.50 -10.18
CA ARG A 385 -13.86 21.32 -11.06
C ARG A 385 -15.11 20.45 -11.10
N VAL A 386 -15.76 20.22 -9.95
CA VAL A 386 -17.03 19.48 -9.88
C VAL A 386 -18.12 20.18 -10.68
N LYS A 387 -18.27 21.51 -10.55
CA LYS A 387 -19.21 22.30 -11.36
C LYS A 387 -18.96 22.12 -12.85
N HIS A 388 -17.69 22.19 -13.27
CA HIS A 388 -17.32 22.01 -14.68
C HIS A 388 -17.62 20.58 -15.18
N LEU A 389 -17.28 19.55 -14.39
CA LEU A 389 -17.62 18.16 -14.70
C LEU A 389 -19.12 17.96 -14.85
N ILE A 390 -19.93 18.41 -13.88
CA ILE A 390 -21.39 18.30 -13.93
C ILE A 390 -21.93 18.96 -15.21
N SER A 391 -21.50 20.19 -15.50
CA SER A 391 -21.93 20.93 -16.70
C SER A 391 -21.65 20.15 -17.98
N LYS A 392 -20.44 19.61 -18.14
CA LYS A 392 -20.07 18.81 -19.32
C LYS A 392 -20.85 17.50 -19.39
N LEU A 393 -20.95 16.77 -18.28
CA LEU A 393 -21.64 15.49 -18.20
C LEU A 393 -23.14 15.61 -18.48
N SER A 394 -23.79 16.69 -18.02
CA SER A 394 -25.17 17.01 -18.38
C SER A 394 -25.34 17.22 -19.89
N GLY A 395 -24.35 17.82 -20.56
CA GLY A 395 -24.31 17.95 -22.02
C GLY A 395 -24.28 16.61 -22.76
N TYR A 396 -23.81 15.53 -22.13
CA TYR A 396 -23.84 14.16 -22.66
C TYR A 396 -25.05 13.34 -22.18
N TYR A 397 -26.04 13.95 -21.53
CA TYR A 397 -27.22 13.27 -20.97
C TYR A 397 -26.88 12.17 -19.94
N ALA A 398 -25.76 12.32 -19.22
CA ALA A 398 -25.39 11.43 -18.11
C ALA A 398 -26.12 11.83 -16.82
N ARG A 399 -26.49 10.84 -16.00
CA ARG A 399 -27.06 11.07 -14.67
C ARG A 399 -25.94 11.18 -13.64
N CYS A 400 -25.83 12.32 -12.99
CA CYS A 400 -24.77 12.58 -12.02
C CYS A 400 -25.32 12.60 -10.60
N THR A 401 -24.65 11.87 -9.70
CA THR A 401 -24.85 11.98 -8.25
C THR A 401 -23.54 12.42 -7.61
N LEU A 402 -23.59 13.44 -6.76
CA LEU A 402 -22.45 13.93 -5.97
C LEU A 402 -22.47 13.29 -4.58
N LEU A 403 -21.38 12.62 -4.20
CA LEU A 403 -21.13 12.06 -2.89
C LEU A 403 -20.04 12.88 -2.17
N SER A 404 -20.31 13.27 -0.93
CA SER A 404 -19.41 14.12 -0.13
C SER A 404 -19.53 13.82 1.36
N GLN A 405 -18.53 14.20 2.16
CA GLN A 405 -18.59 14.06 3.63
C GLN A 405 -19.47 15.12 4.30
N HIS A 406 -19.64 16.27 3.65
CA HIS A 406 -20.38 17.41 4.17
C HIS A 406 -21.26 17.99 3.07
N ASP A 407 -22.32 18.72 3.44
CA ASP A 407 -23.15 19.39 2.44
C ASP A 407 -22.33 20.39 1.62
N VAL A 408 -22.60 20.43 0.32
CA VAL A 408 -21.96 21.31 -0.64
C VAL A 408 -23.01 22.16 -1.32
N ALA A 409 -22.78 23.47 -1.36
CA ALA A 409 -23.65 24.46 -2.00
C ALA A 409 -23.59 24.33 -3.54
N LEU A 410 -24.23 23.28 -4.04
CA LEU A 410 -24.40 22.95 -5.45
C LEU A 410 -25.86 22.59 -5.71
N ASP A 411 -26.49 23.35 -6.60
CA ASP A 411 -27.87 23.14 -7.02
C ASP A 411 -27.95 22.27 -8.28
N GLY A 412 -29.08 21.61 -8.49
CA GLY A 412 -29.36 20.89 -9.75
C GLY A 412 -28.64 19.55 -9.91
N VAL A 413 -28.07 18.98 -8.85
CA VAL A 413 -27.46 17.64 -8.83
C VAL A 413 -28.01 16.82 -7.66
N ASP A 414 -28.19 15.50 -7.85
CA ASP A 414 -28.50 14.60 -6.73
C ASP A 414 -27.30 14.57 -5.78
N LYS A 415 -27.52 14.87 -4.50
CA LYS A 415 -26.46 14.93 -3.48
C LYS A 415 -26.66 13.84 -2.44
N ARG A 416 -25.56 13.17 -2.09
CA ARG A 416 -25.47 12.18 -1.02
C ARG A 416 -24.40 12.61 -0.04
N ILE A 417 -24.74 12.65 1.24
CA ILE A 417 -23.82 12.93 2.33
C ILE A 417 -23.59 11.61 3.05
N CYS A 418 -22.31 11.30 3.31
CA CYS A 418 -21.92 10.00 3.85
C CYS A 418 -20.62 10.15 4.65
N ASN A 419 -20.51 9.48 5.80
CA ASN A 419 -19.21 9.29 6.42
C ASN A 419 -18.35 8.37 5.54
N MET A 420 -17.41 8.94 4.80
CA MET A 420 -16.57 8.19 3.85
C MET A 420 -15.55 7.25 4.52
N MET A 421 -15.51 7.19 5.86
CA MET A 421 -14.75 6.21 6.62
C MET A 421 -15.62 5.08 7.20
N ASP A 422 -16.95 5.16 7.03
CA ASP A 422 -17.89 4.09 7.36
C ASP A 422 -18.13 3.21 6.13
N GLU A 423 -17.59 2.00 6.15
CA GLU A 423 -17.69 1.06 5.04
C GLU A 423 -19.14 0.70 4.68
N ASP A 424 -20.03 0.54 5.67
CA ASP A 424 -21.41 0.13 5.43
C ASP A 424 -22.26 1.28 4.88
N GLU A 425 -22.00 2.50 5.34
CA GLU A 425 -22.64 3.70 4.80
C GLU A 425 -22.21 3.97 3.36
N VAL A 426 -20.90 3.88 3.06
CA VAL A 426 -20.37 4.03 1.70
C VAL A 426 -20.94 2.94 0.79
N ARG A 427 -20.94 1.67 1.23
CA ARG A 427 -21.49 0.55 0.46
C ARG A 427 -22.96 0.77 0.13
N ARG A 428 -23.80 1.11 1.11
CA ARG A 428 -25.23 1.36 0.88
C ARG A 428 -25.43 2.50 -0.12
N THR A 429 -24.74 3.60 0.08
CA THR A 429 -24.87 4.81 -0.76
C THR A 429 -24.46 4.54 -2.21
N ILE A 430 -23.30 3.92 -2.44
CA ILE A 430 -22.82 3.62 -3.79
C ILE A 430 -23.71 2.57 -4.47
N ARG A 431 -24.19 1.57 -3.74
CA ARG A 431 -25.13 0.56 -4.26
C ARG A 431 -26.46 1.17 -4.69
N ASP A 432 -26.94 2.19 -3.99
CA ASP A 432 -28.18 2.89 -4.35
C ASP A 432 -28.00 3.72 -5.63
N VAL A 433 -26.81 4.33 -5.83
CA VAL A 433 -26.48 5.09 -7.05
C VAL A 433 -26.31 4.19 -8.28
N ARG A 434 -25.77 2.98 -8.10
CA ARG A 434 -25.47 2.02 -9.19
C ARG A 434 -24.62 2.67 -10.31
N PRO A 435 -23.43 3.21 -9.98
CA PRO A 435 -22.61 3.90 -10.97
C PRO A 435 -22.10 2.94 -12.06
N ASN A 436 -22.02 3.43 -13.29
CA ASN A 436 -21.18 2.80 -14.32
C ASN A 436 -19.75 3.35 -14.27
N ILE A 437 -19.61 4.59 -13.81
CA ILE A 437 -18.38 5.36 -13.78
C ILE A 437 -18.33 6.11 -12.45
N THR A 438 -17.19 6.09 -11.77
CA THR A 438 -16.92 6.90 -10.58
C THR A 438 -15.75 7.83 -10.84
N ILE A 439 -15.91 9.12 -10.57
CA ILE A 439 -14.83 10.11 -10.58
C ILE A 439 -14.66 10.62 -9.15
N HIS A 440 -13.52 10.32 -8.53
CA HIS A 440 -13.21 10.71 -7.17
C HIS A 440 -12.14 11.80 -7.15
N LEU A 441 -12.45 12.98 -6.61
CA LEU A 441 -11.49 14.08 -6.44
C LEU A 441 -11.03 14.12 -4.99
N THR A 442 -9.74 13.93 -4.75
CA THR A 442 -9.17 13.95 -3.40
C THR A 442 -9.07 15.35 -2.81
N GLY A 443 -9.04 16.38 -3.67
CA GLY A 443 -8.71 17.75 -3.32
C GLY A 443 -7.22 17.94 -3.05
N ASN A 444 -6.88 19.12 -2.53
CA ASN A 444 -5.50 19.52 -2.21
C ASN A 444 -5.25 19.51 -0.68
N TYR A 445 -3.98 19.63 -0.30
CA TYR A 445 -3.57 19.97 1.07
C TYR A 445 -2.48 21.04 1.04
N ASP A 446 -2.27 21.70 2.17
CA ASP A 446 -1.31 22.80 2.25
C ASP A 446 0.14 22.27 2.24
N TYR A 447 0.82 22.45 1.10
CA TYR A 447 2.23 22.09 0.94
C TYR A 447 3.18 23.02 1.69
N ASN A 448 2.74 24.22 2.11
CA ASN A 448 3.59 25.13 2.88
C ASN A 448 3.75 24.66 4.32
N ARG A 449 2.77 23.92 4.82
CA ARG A 449 2.83 23.31 6.14
C ARG A 449 3.89 22.21 6.18
N GLU A 450 4.77 22.28 7.17
CA GLU A 450 5.82 21.29 7.36
C GLU A 450 5.22 19.95 7.79
N VAL A 451 5.63 18.88 7.14
CA VAL A 451 5.26 17.50 7.50
C VAL A 451 5.73 17.21 8.93
N THR A 452 6.91 17.71 9.31
CA THR A 452 7.42 17.58 10.69
C THR A 452 6.62 18.34 11.76
N SER A 453 5.74 19.26 11.35
CA SER A 453 4.88 20.04 12.27
C SER A 453 3.48 19.44 12.43
N LEU A 454 3.11 18.45 11.63
CA LEU A 454 1.78 17.86 11.67
C LEU A 454 1.57 17.10 12.98
N SER A 455 0.40 17.31 13.59
CA SER A 455 -0.08 16.45 14.66
C SER A 455 -0.39 15.06 14.10
N ARG A 456 -0.55 14.09 14.99
CA ARG A 456 -0.94 12.74 14.57
C ARG A 456 -2.33 12.71 13.93
N GLU A 457 -3.27 13.48 14.47
CA GLU A 457 -4.64 13.57 13.95
C GLU A 457 -4.65 14.18 12.54
N GLU A 458 -3.85 15.21 12.32
CA GLU A 458 -3.76 15.87 11.01
C GLU A 458 -3.12 14.95 9.96
N TRP A 459 -2.10 14.19 10.35
CA TRP A 459 -1.51 13.17 9.49
C TRP A 459 -2.53 12.07 9.15
N ASP A 460 -3.26 11.56 10.14
CA ASP A 460 -4.27 10.52 9.93
C ASP A 460 -5.39 11.01 9.00
N ALA A 461 -5.82 12.27 9.13
CA ALA A 461 -6.80 12.89 8.23
C ALA A 461 -6.29 12.97 6.77
N LEU A 462 -4.99 13.23 6.56
CA LEU A 462 -4.39 13.21 5.22
C LEU A 462 -4.32 11.78 4.67
N VAL A 463 -3.92 10.80 5.47
CA VAL A 463 -3.89 9.38 5.08
C VAL A 463 -5.30 8.89 4.72
N ASP A 464 -6.31 9.27 5.51
CA ASP A 464 -7.69 8.94 5.23
C ASP A 464 -8.15 9.56 3.89
N ARG A 465 -7.89 10.86 3.68
CA ARG A 465 -8.26 11.61 2.46
C ARG A 465 -7.64 11.04 1.19
N PHE A 466 -6.36 10.69 1.23
CA PHE A 466 -5.58 10.38 0.01
C PHE A 466 -5.32 8.90 -0.22
N ILE A 467 -5.60 8.03 0.77
CA ILE A 467 -5.36 6.58 0.65
C ILE A 467 -6.61 5.79 1.00
N ASN A 468 -7.14 5.94 2.21
CA ASN A 468 -8.22 5.07 2.68
C ASN A 468 -9.55 5.34 1.96
N ILE A 469 -9.95 6.61 1.83
CA ILE A 469 -11.20 6.98 1.15
C ILE A 469 -11.16 6.61 -0.35
N PRO A 470 -10.11 6.97 -1.14
CA PRO A 470 -10.04 6.57 -2.54
C PRO A 470 -10.12 5.04 -2.73
N ALA A 471 -9.48 4.28 -1.84
CA ALA A 471 -9.51 2.82 -1.87
C ALA A 471 -10.91 2.27 -1.54
N LEU A 472 -11.58 2.80 -0.53
CA LEU A 472 -12.93 2.38 -0.16
C LEU A 472 -13.96 2.72 -1.24
N ILE A 473 -13.94 3.94 -1.77
CA ILE A 473 -14.80 4.36 -2.88
C ILE A 473 -14.57 3.47 -4.10
N SER A 474 -13.31 3.15 -4.41
CA SER A 474 -12.97 2.25 -5.52
C SER A 474 -13.52 0.84 -5.27
N LYS A 475 -13.26 0.25 -4.10
CA LYS A 475 -13.74 -1.09 -3.72
C LYS A 475 -15.25 -1.19 -3.81
N GLU A 476 -15.98 -0.26 -3.21
CA GLU A 476 -17.45 -0.31 -3.19
C GLU A 476 -18.05 0.04 -4.55
N THR A 477 -17.37 0.86 -5.39
CA THR A 477 -17.75 1.03 -6.79
C THR A 477 -17.64 -0.29 -7.57
N LEU A 478 -16.53 -1.03 -7.40
CA LEU A 478 -16.35 -2.34 -8.05
C LEU A 478 -17.47 -3.31 -7.66
N ASN A 479 -17.80 -3.39 -6.37
CA ASN A 479 -18.86 -4.27 -5.86
C ASN A 479 -20.28 -3.80 -6.24
N ALA A 480 -20.49 -2.51 -6.50
CA ALA A 480 -21.75 -2.00 -7.00
C ALA A 480 -21.95 -2.28 -8.50
N ILE A 481 -20.87 -2.25 -9.28
CA ILE A 481 -20.89 -2.58 -10.72
C ILE A 481 -21.02 -4.08 -10.93
N VAL A 482 -20.19 -4.86 -10.23
CA VAL A 482 -20.21 -6.32 -10.25
C VAL A 482 -20.76 -6.79 -8.92
N TYR A 483 -22.07 -6.98 -8.86
CA TYR A 483 -22.77 -7.45 -7.67
C TYR A 483 -22.12 -8.74 -7.14
N ASP A 484 -21.82 -8.78 -5.84
CA ASP A 484 -21.07 -9.85 -5.15
C ASP A 484 -19.68 -10.16 -5.74
N GLY A 485 -19.08 -9.28 -6.55
CA GLY A 485 -17.77 -9.53 -7.17
C GLY A 485 -16.65 -9.80 -6.17
N GLY A 486 -16.66 -9.18 -4.99
CA GLY A 486 -15.70 -9.49 -3.93
C GLY A 486 -15.84 -10.92 -3.36
N ARG A 487 -17.06 -11.46 -3.31
CA ARG A 487 -17.31 -12.85 -2.88
C ARG A 487 -17.06 -13.84 -4.01
N GLU A 488 -17.45 -13.49 -5.23
CA GLU A 488 -17.32 -14.31 -6.44
C GLU A 488 -16.52 -13.58 -7.53
N PRO A 489 -15.17 -13.58 -7.44
CA PRO A 489 -14.29 -12.83 -8.35
C PRO A 489 -14.45 -13.18 -9.83
N SER A 490 -14.86 -14.40 -10.14
CA SER A 490 -15.09 -14.87 -11.52
C SER A 490 -16.13 -14.01 -12.26
N ARG A 491 -17.04 -13.33 -11.53
CA ARG A 491 -18.06 -12.43 -12.08
C ARG A 491 -17.49 -11.16 -12.71
N PHE A 492 -16.24 -10.79 -12.40
CA PHE A 492 -15.60 -9.64 -13.04
C PHE A 492 -15.23 -9.91 -14.51
N LYS A 493 -15.16 -11.16 -14.94
CA LYS A 493 -14.79 -11.50 -16.32
C LYS A 493 -15.72 -10.80 -17.31
N ASN A 494 -15.15 -10.06 -18.26
CA ASN A 494 -15.85 -9.25 -19.28
C ASN A 494 -16.76 -8.13 -18.72
N SER A 495 -16.75 -7.85 -17.42
CA SER A 495 -17.48 -6.73 -16.83
C SER A 495 -16.86 -5.38 -17.24
N ASN A 496 -17.67 -4.32 -17.30
CA ASN A 496 -17.26 -2.99 -17.76
C ASN A 496 -17.53 -1.94 -16.68
N GLY A 497 -16.61 -0.99 -16.50
CA GLY A 497 -16.81 0.12 -15.58
C GLY A 497 -15.52 0.85 -15.25
N MET A 498 -15.60 2.17 -15.07
CA MET A 498 -14.42 3.02 -14.95
C MET A 498 -14.39 3.70 -13.58
N ILE A 499 -13.22 3.71 -12.95
CA ILE A 499 -12.95 4.53 -11.77
C ILE A 499 -11.82 5.49 -12.14
N ILE A 500 -12.02 6.77 -11.89
CA ILE A 500 -11.04 7.83 -12.15
C ILE A 500 -10.76 8.53 -10.84
N ILE A 501 -9.53 8.45 -10.36
CA ILE A 501 -9.07 9.19 -9.18
C ILE A 501 -8.34 10.43 -9.68
N VAL A 502 -8.81 11.61 -9.27
CA VAL A 502 -8.10 12.87 -9.46
C VAL A 502 -7.36 13.16 -8.16
N GLY A 503 -6.04 12.98 -8.20
CA GLY A 503 -5.16 13.24 -7.06
C GLY A 503 -4.92 14.74 -6.83
N PRO A 504 -4.12 15.09 -5.80
CA PRO A 504 -3.82 16.47 -5.49
C PRO A 504 -2.93 17.10 -6.58
N ASP A 505 -3.08 18.40 -6.78
CA ASP A 505 -2.35 19.20 -7.78
C ASP A 505 -0.85 19.24 -7.48
N ALA A 506 0.00 19.31 -8.51
CA ALA A 506 1.38 19.73 -8.29
C ALA A 506 1.42 21.21 -7.83
N PRO A 507 2.37 21.60 -6.97
CA PRO A 507 2.52 23.01 -6.57
C PRO A 507 2.85 23.88 -7.78
N TYR A 508 2.25 25.07 -7.82
CA TYR A 508 2.38 26.02 -8.94
C TYR A 508 2.68 27.44 -8.42
N GLY A 509 3.21 28.28 -9.32
CA GLY A 509 3.55 29.67 -9.02
C GLY A 509 4.88 30.10 -9.64
N LYS A 510 5.24 31.38 -9.47
CA LYS A 510 6.45 31.97 -10.10
C LYS A 510 7.76 31.27 -9.71
N LYS A 511 7.84 30.76 -8.48
CA LYS A 511 8.98 30.00 -7.95
C LYS A 511 8.45 28.90 -7.04
N VAL A 512 8.53 27.66 -7.50
CA VAL A 512 8.13 26.49 -6.73
C VAL A 512 9.39 25.78 -6.25
N SER A 513 9.58 25.69 -4.93
CA SER A 513 10.77 25.05 -4.35
C SER A 513 10.72 23.53 -4.48
N ASN A 514 11.89 22.88 -4.47
CA ASN A 514 11.99 21.42 -4.46
C ASN A 514 11.34 20.80 -3.22
N LEU A 515 11.32 21.52 -2.09
CA LEU A 515 10.64 21.08 -0.88
C LEU A 515 9.12 21.00 -1.08
N LEU A 516 8.50 22.04 -1.65
CA LEU A 516 7.05 22.01 -1.92
C LEU A 516 6.70 20.86 -2.88
N ARG A 517 7.56 20.60 -3.88
CA ARG A 517 7.42 19.46 -4.80
C ARG A 517 7.51 18.13 -4.05
N ALA A 518 8.53 17.96 -3.20
CA ALA A 518 8.70 16.74 -2.42
C ALA A 518 7.53 16.49 -1.47
N ARG A 519 7.00 17.54 -0.83
CA ARG A 519 5.80 17.43 0.02
C ARG A 519 4.59 16.99 -0.78
N ALA A 520 4.29 17.61 -1.92
CA ALA A 520 3.14 17.24 -2.76
C ALA A 520 3.22 15.79 -3.29
N GLU A 521 4.44 15.30 -3.48
CA GLU A 521 4.69 13.96 -3.98
C GLU A 521 4.35 12.85 -2.98
N VAL A 522 4.22 13.13 -1.68
CA VAL A 522 3.89 12.13 -0.65
C VAL A 522 2.63 11.34 -1.03
N PHE A 523 1.52 12.04 -1.28
CA PHE A 523 0.26 11.38 -1.59
C PHE A 523 0.08 11.10 -3.08
N ARG A 524 0.74 11.84 -3.98
CA ARG A 524 0.80 11.46 -5.41
C ARG A 524 1.50 10.11 -5.58
N GLY A 525 2.58 9.86 -4.83
CA GLY A 525 3.27 8.57 -4.80
C GLY A 525 2.52 7.46 -4.06
N ALA A 526 1.50 7.79 -3.26
CA ALA A 526 0.58 6.79 -2.72
C ALA A 526 -0.41 6.29 -3.78
N LEU A 527 -0.89 7.21 -4.62
CA LEU A 527 -1.96 6.95 -5.59
C LEU A 527 -1.46 6.24 -6.85
N ARG A 528 -0.24 6.51 -7.32
CA ARG A 528 0.33 5.87 -8.53
C ARG A 528 0.40 4.34 -8.43
N PRO A 529 1.10 3.75 -7.44
CA PRO A 529 1.20 2.30 -7.35
C PRO A 529 -0.15 1.66 -7.00
N PHE A 530 -1.05 2.38 -6.30
CA PHE A 530 -2.42 1.94 -6.05
C PHE A 530 -3.19 1.75 -7.37
N ALA A 531 -3.28 2.79 -8.20
CA ALA A 531 -4.04 2.77 -9.45
C ALA A 531 -3.49 1.74 -10.44
N VAL A 532 -2.16 1.65 -10.54
CA VAL A 532 -1.48 0.70 -11.42
C VAL A 532 -1.67 -0.74 -10.96
N THR A 533 -1.57 -1.01 -9.65
CA THR A 533 -1.82 -2.35 -9.09
C THR A 533 -3.29 -2.76 -9.27
N ALA A 534 -4.23 -1.87 -8.92
CA ALA A 534 -5.65 -2.13 -9.04
C ALA A 534 -6.07 -2.37 -10.51
N THR A 535 -5.53 -1.57 -11.44
CA THR A 535 -5.82 -1.75 -12.87
C THR A 535 -5.26 -3.07 -13.39
N GLN A 536 -4.04 -3.46 -13.01
CA GLN A 536 -3.48 -4.75 -13.44
C GLN A 536 -4.28 -5.93 -12.89
N GLU A 537 -4.75 -5.86 -11.64
CA GLU A 537 -5.66 -6.87 -11.07
C GLU A 537 -6.94 -7.00 -11.91
N LEU A 538 -7.59 -5.87 -12.23
CA LEU A 538 -8.82 -5.85 -13.00
C LEU A 538 -8.64 -6.37 -14.43
N SER A 539 -7.59 -5.95 -15.12
CA SER A 539 -7.41 -6.25 -16.54
C SER A 539 -6.76 -7.61 -16.79
N GLU A 540 -5.68 -7.94 -16.09
CA GLU A 540 -4.85 -9.11 -16.40
C GLU A 540 -5.18 -10.33 -15.54
N VAL A 541 -5.75 -10.13 -14.35
CA VAL A 541 -6.13 -11.25 -13.47
C VAL A 541 -7.61 -11.57 -13.61
N LEU A 542 -8.45 -10.55 -13.42
CA LEU A 542 -9.91 -10.71 -13.44
C LEU A 542 -10.49 -10.74 -14.86
N ASN A 543 -9.67 -10.47 -15.89
CA ASN A 543 -10.08 -10.42 -17.29
C ASN A 543 -11.30 -9.52 -17.51
N SER A 544 -11.32 -8.37 -16.83
CA SER A 544 -12.39 -7.38 -16.95
C SER A 544 -11.99 -6.24 -17.89
N ASN A 545 -13.01 -5.55 -18.37
CA ASN A 545 -12.90 -4.27 -19.05
C ASN A 545 -12.98 -3.10 -18.05
N MET A 546 -12.69 -3.35 -16.76
CA MET A 546 -12.67 -2.31 -15.73
C MET A 546 -11.27 -1.74 -15.55
N ARG A 547 -11.20 -0.46 -15.14
CA ARG A 547 -9.95 0.28 -14.96
C ARG A 547 -10.06 1.25 -13.79
N VAL A 548 -8.95 1.42 -13.07
CA VAL A 548 -8.76 2.47 -12.06
C VAL A 548 -7.68 3.42 -12.59
N TYR A 549 -8.11 4.50 -13.21
CA TYR A 549 -7.23 5.54 -13.73
C TYR A 549 -6.85 6.55 -12.65
N LEU A 550 -5.66 7.13 -12.79
CA LEU A 550 -5.19 8.23 -11.97
C LEU A 550 -4.92 9.45 -12.83
N VAL A 551 -5.52 10.59 -12.49
CA VAL A 551 -5.25 11.90 -13.08
C VAL A 551 -4.51 12.75 -12.04
N LEU A 552 -3.36 13.28 -12.42
CA LEU A 552 -2.48 14.06 -11.56
C LEU A 552 -2.23 15.44 -12.17
N PRO A 553 -3.02 16.46 -11.80
CA PRO A 553 -2.90 17.79 -12.39
C PRO A 553 -1.63 18.51 -11.94
N GLY A 554 -1.30 19.57 -12.67
CA GLY A 554 -0.10 20.39 -12.53
C GLY A 554 1.10 19.82 -13.30
N SER A 555 2.11 20.67 -13.46
CA SER A 555 3.33 20.37 -14.22
C SER A 555 4.59 20.57 -13.39
N ILE A 556 5.67 19.91 -13.81
CA ILE A 556 7.00 20.09 -13.22
C ILE A 556 7.53 21.51 -13.41
N ASP A 557 7.07 22.24 -14.41
CA ASP A 557 7.40 23.66 -14.63
C ASP A 557 6.76 24.58 -13.57
N GLY A 558 5.79 24.09 -12.79
CA GLY A 558 5.06 24.90 -11.81
C GLY A 558 4.01 25.83 -12.44
N LYS A 559 3.53 25.51 -13.65
CA LYS A 559 2.37 26.19 -14.25
C LYS A 559 1.10 25.82 -13.48
N GLU A 560 0.18 26.77 -13.40
CA GLU A 560 -1.14 26.55 -12.81
C GLU A 560 -1.86 25.40 -13.54
N PRO A 561 -2.45 24.42 -12.82
CA PRO A 561 -3.19 23.33 -13.43
C PRO A 561 -4.36 23.84 -14.31
N ASP A 562 -4.51 23.26 -15.50
CA ASP A 562 -5.59 23.60 -16.42
C ASP A 562 -6.82 22.71 -16.14
N ASP A 563 -7.82 23.31 -15.49
CA ASP A 563 -9.09 22.64 -15.18
C ASP A 563 -9.82 22.13 -16.43
N GLY A 564 -9.67 22.79 -17.59
CA GLY A 564 -10.25 22.33 -18.85
C GLY A 564 -9.61 21.02 -19.31
N ARG A 565 -8.27 20.96 -19.34
CA ARG A 565 -7.54 19.73 -19.71
C ARG A 565 -7.82 18.59 -18.75
N LEU A 566 -7.92 18.88 -17.46
CA LEU A 566 -8.30 17.90 -16.44
C LEU A 566 -9.68 17.31 -16.73
N VAL A 567 -10.69 18.16 -16.93
CA VAL A 567 -12.06 17.74 -17.21
C VAL A 567 -12.13 16.93 -18.50
N ASP A 568 -11.50 17.40 -19.57
CA ASP A 568 -11.44 16.68 -20.85
C ASP A 568 -10.76 15.32 -20.69
N THR A 569 -9.69 15.23 -19.89
CA THR A 569 -9.02 13.96 -19.59
C THR A 569 -9.97 13.01 -18.85
N CYS A 570 -10.69 13.48 -17.84
CA CYS A 570 -11.69 12.68 -17.13
C CYS A 570 -12.79 12.18 -18.09
N LEU A 571 -13.29 13.02 -18.98
CA LEU A 571 -14.31 12.65 -19.97
C LEU A 571 -13.78 11.63 -20.99
N TYR A 572 -12.54 11.82 -21.47
CA TYR A 572 -11.86 10.86 -22.34
C TYR A 572 -11.75 9.48 -21.69
N LEU A 573 -11.34 9.41 -20.42
CA LEU A 573 -11.25 8.15 -19.68
C LEU A 573 -12.64 7.54 -19.44
N ALA A 574 -13.61 8.36 -19.05
CA ALA A 574 -15.00 7.96 -18.80
C ALA A 574 -15.66 7.38 -20.07
N SER A 575 -15.27 7.84 -21.26
CA SER A 575 -15.77 7.35 -22.54
C SER A 575 -15.35 5.91 -22.87
N GLY A 576 -14.35 5.37 -22.15
CA GLY A 576 -13.79 4.04 -22.41
C GLY A 576 -12.80 3.99 -23.57
N ARG A 577 -12.52 5.10 -24.27
CA ARG A 577 -11.54 5.16 -25.39
C ARG A 577 -10.13 4.73 -24.99
N ALA A 578 -9.76 4.88 -23.72
CA ALA A 578 -8.45 4.50 -23.19
C ALA A 578 -8.35 3.00 -22.81
N ILE A 579 -9.40 2.20 -22.95
CA ILE A 579 -9.44 0.86 -22.35
C ILE A 579 -8.41 -0.12 -22.91
N ASN A 580 -8.11 0.00 -24.20
CA ASN A 580 -7.13 -0.81 -24.92
C ASN A 580 -5.71 -0.25 -24.81
N ARG A 581 -5.53 0.84 -24.07
CA ARG A 581 -4.23 1.46 -23.82
C ARG A 581 -3.62 0.93 -22.53
N VAL A 582 -2.29 0.96 -22.45
CA VAL A 582 -1.54 0.49 -21.28
C VAL A 582 -1.42 1.58 -20.21
N GLU A 583 -1.63 2.83 -20.58
CA GLU A 583 -1.48 3.98 -19.71
C GLU A 583 -2.59 4.06 -18.67
N VAL A 584 -2.18 4.17 -17.40
CA VAL A 584 -3.06 4.22 -16.23
C VAL A 584 -3.01 5.59 -15.56
N ILE A 585 -1.86 6.26 -15.62
CA ILE A 585 -1.60 7.54 -14.96
C ILE A 585 -1.52 8.65 -16.01
N TYR A 586 -2.29 9.71 -15.82
CA TYR A 586 -2.42 10.83 -16.74
C TYR A 586 -1.97 12.13 -16.08
N TYR A 587 -1.00 12.81 -16.70
CA TYR A 587 -0.57 14.15 -16.32
C TYR A 587 -1.09 15.15 -17.35
N PRO A 588 -2.27 15.75 -17.16
CA PRO A 588 -2.93 16.53 -18.19
C PRO A 588 -2.18 17.82 -18.56
N ASP A 589 -1.38 18.35 -17.62
CA ASP A 589 -0.69 19.62 -17.79
C ASP A 589 0.76 19.46 -18.28
N GLU A 590 1.28 18.24 -18.26
CA GLU A 590 2.58 17.94 -18.84
C GLU A 590 2.45 17.90 -20.36
N VAL A 591 3.26 18.68 -21.07
CA VAL A 591 3.25 18.70 -22.53
C VAL A 591 4.48 17.93 -23.01
N ARG A 592 4.26 16.85 -23.77
CA ARG A 592 5.33 16.26 -24.60
C ARG A 592 5.47 17.15 -25.83
N THR A 593 6.35 18.16 -25.77
CA THR A 593 6.75 18.92 -26.97
C THR A 593 7.52 18.05 -27.94
#